data_AF-A0A969FVR8-F1
#
_entry.id   AF-A0A969FVR8-F1
#
_cell.length_a   1.000
_cell.length_b   1.000
_cell.length_c   1.000
_cell.angle_alpha   90.00
_cell.angle_beta   90.00
_cell.angle_gamma   90.00
#
_symmetry.space_group_name_H-M   'P 1'
#
loop_
_entity.id
_entity.type
_entity.pdbx_description
1 polymer ?
#
loop_
_entity_poly.entity_id
_entity_poly.type
_entity_poly.pdbx_seq_one_letter_code
_entity_poly.pdbx_strand_id
1 'polypeptide(L)'
;MRGTTAPCPRGQTWTRRWKGRWRNRDDLSWLDFLNRQEYLHLLSTAPGSLDLVPWDADKRRGSYIDLNGVRIFGVQYLGASLPKFFATITDQVADSESAGIDHTIFLLHAGLEGEVPGAVDTLTHNQIAPLRGSVDYLALGHVHKNYEHDGWIYNPGALEACGIEEGPWKRGFYHVQIDTMHNPKHQAHLIENTRRPFYRLAFGVDSTTCPHDLYDRLPPYLAEQAPAQNNSKKPVVELRLHGVLPFDHADLDLEHVRTLVEQAYQPLHVRIKNDTRATEFAVQVTQDVSHEELERNVLRDLIERDTRYRPEAEHWATLMMQVKELALAHSTPEQIVEVLCSLQS
;
A
#
# COMPACT_ATOMS: atom_id res chain seq x y z
N MET A 1 -17.85 -51.25 -14.91
CA MET A 1 -18.23 -50.00 -14.24
C MET A 1 -17.92 -50.12 -12.76
N ARG A 2 -16.77 -49.61 -12.33
CA ARG A 2 -16.43 -49.36 -10.93
C ARG A 2 -15.73 -48.00 -10.92
N GLY A 3 -16.31 -47.04 -10.22
CA GLY A 3 -15.79 -45.69 -10.09
C GLY A 3 -14.62 -45.66 -9.11
N THR A 4 -13.56 -44.99 -9.51
CA THR A 4 -12.46 -44.55 -8.63
C THR A 4 -12.38 -43.03 -8.75
N THR A 5 -12.94 -42.34 -7.76
CA THR A 5 -12.79 -40.91 -7.54
C THR A 5 -11.39 -40.65 -6.99
N ALA A 6 -10.55 -39.95 -7.75
CA ALA A 6 -9.28 -39.44 -7.26
C ALA A 6 -9.52 -38.22 -6.33
N PRO A 7 -8.79 -38.08 -5.21
CA PRO A 7 -8.99 -36.98 -4.27
C PRO A 7 -8.39 -35.67 -4.81
N CYS A 8 -9.13 -34.59 -4.60
CA CYS A 8 -8.74 -33.21 -4.88
C CYS A 8 -7.68 -32.75 -3.86
N PRO A 9 -6.48 -32.27 -4.27
CA PRO A 9 -5.52 -31.73 -3.32
C PRO A 9 -5.95 -30.32 -2.91
N ARG A 10 -6.46 -30.19 -1.68
CA ARG A 10 -6.61 -28.91 -0.99
C ARG A 10 -5.22 -28.39 -0.58
N GLY A 11 -5.03 -27.08 -0.70
CA GLY A 11 -4.07 -26.33 0.09
C GLY A 11 -2.66 -26.22 -0.48
N GLN A 12 -2.48 -25.37 -1.48
CA GLN A 12 -1.22 -24.63 -1.63
C GLN A 12 -1.51 -23.14 -1.46
N THR A 13 -1.07 -22.61 -0.33
CA THR A 13 -0.97 -21.17 -0.08
C THR A 13 0.07 -20.61 -1.06
N TRP A 14 -0.39 -19.81 -2.03
CA TRP A 14 0.48 -19.11 -2.96
C TRP A 14 1.08 -17.87 -2.28
N THR A 15 2.05 -18.06 -1.38
CA THR A 15 2.92 -16.96 -0.95
C THR A 15 4.07 -16.81 -1.95
N ARG A 16 3.76 -16.37 -3.18
CA ARG A 16 4.79 -15.88 -4.11
C ARG A 16 5.28 -14.52 -3.62
N ARG A 17 6.31 -14.57 -2.79
CA ARG A 17 7.16 -13.42 -2.47
C ARG A 17 7.88 -13.02 -3.75
N TRP A 18 7.48 -11.92 -4.38
CA TRP A 18 8.17 -11.31 -5.52
C TRP A 18 9.55 -10.83 -5.04
N LYS A 19 10.54 -11.72 -5.03
CA LYS A 19 11.94 -11.33 -4.88
C LYS A 19 12.41 -10.91 -6.27
N GLY A 20 12.70 -9.63 -6.45
CA GLY A 20 13.36 -9.10 -7.65
C GLY A 20 14.60 -9.94 -7.94
N ARG A 21 14.50 -10.80 -8.96
CA ARG A 21 15.58 -11.67 -9.40
C ARG A 21 16.09 -11.07 -10.71
N TRP A 22 17.41 -10.90 -10.79
CA TRP A 22 18.09 -10.57 -12.03
C TRP A 22 17.65 -11.56 -13.11
N ARG A 23 17.33 -11.07 -14.32
CA ARG A 23 16.91 -11.91 -15.44
C ARG A 23 17.96 -13.00 -15.69
N ASN A 24 17.61 -14.25 -15.41
CA ASN A 24 18.35 -15.40 -15.92
C ASN A 24 17.96 -15.62 -17.40
N ARG A 25 18.90 -16.17 -18.17
CA ARG A 25 18.80 -16.34 -19.62
C ARG A 25 17.63 -17.24 -20.07
N ASP A 26 17.08 -18.04 -19.16
CA ASP A 26 16.09 -19.09 -19.45
C ASP A 26 14.64 -18.75 -19.04
N ASP A 27 14.40 -17.62 -18.38
CA ASP A 27 13.07 -17.23 -17.94
C ASP A 27 12.42 -16.27 -18.95
N LEU A 28 11.57 -16.81 -19.83
CA LEU A 28 10.76 -16.01 -20.75
C LEU A 28 9.62 -15.30 -19.99
N SER A 29 9.60 -13.97 -20.08
CA SER A 29 8.47 -13.17 -19.60
C SER A 29 7.42 -12.96 -20.70
N TRP A 30 6.21 -12.56 -20.30
CA TRP A 30 5.17 -12.13 -21.25
C TRP A 30 5.65 -11.00 -22.17
N LEU A 31 6.50 -10.10 -21.68
CA LEU A 31 7.07 -9.03 -22.51
C LEU A 31 8.04 -9.57 -23.57
N ASP A 32 8.82 -10.62 -23.26
CA ASP A 32 9.67 -11.26 -24.27
C ASP A 32 8.84 -11.94 -25.35
N PHE A 33 7.75 -12.58 -24.94
CA PHE A 33 6.81 -13.17 -25.88
C PHE A 33 6.24 -12.11 -26.83
N LEU A 34 5.70 -11.00 -26.30
CA LEU A 34 5.14 -9.92 -27.11
C LEU A 34 6.17 -9.27 -28.04
N ASN A 35 7.41 -9.06 -27.56
CA ASN A 35 8.52 -8.57 -28.36
C ASN A 35 8.89 -9.54 -29.51
N ARG A 36 8.87 -10.86 -29.23
CA ARG A 36 9.10 -11.89 -30.26
C ARG A 36 7.97 -11.98 -31.29
N GLN A 37 6.76 -11.61 -30.90
CA GLN A 37 5.61 -11.50 -31.81
C GLN A 37 5.50 -10.13 -32.47
N GLU A 38 6.48 -9.24 -32.28
CA GLU A 38 6.55 -7.91 -32.91
C GLU A 38 5.40 -6.96 -32.51
N TYR A 39 4.72 -7.24 -31.39
CA TYR A 39 3.70 -6.34 -30.84
C TYR A 39 4.29 -5.14 -30.09
N LEU A 40 5.56 -5.23 -29.68
CA LEU A 40 6.28 -4.15 -28.98
C LEU A 40 7.80 -4.27 -29.18
N HIS A 41 8.52 -3.18 -28.86
CA HIS A 41 9.98 -3.18 -28.67
C HIS A 41 10.29 -3.21 -27.16
N LEU A 42 10.93 -4.27 -26.69
CA LEU A 42 11.25 -4.44 -25.26
C LEU A 42 12.59 -3.82 -24.88
N LEU A 43 12.61 -2.50 -24.61
CA LEU A 43 13.81 -1.79 -24.18
C LEU A 43 14.32 -2.32 -22.82
N SER A 44 15.54 -2.85 -22.80
CA SER A 44 16.21 -3.37 -21.59
C SER A 44 17.72 -3.52 -21.79
N THR A 45 18.49 -3.51 -20.70
CA THR A 45 19.91 -3.84 -20.76
C THR A 45 20.11 -5.34 -20.93
N ALA A 46 21.27 -5.73 -21.47
CA ALA A 46 21.60 -7.15 -21.63
C ALA A 46 21.71 -7.84 -20.25
N PRO A 47 21.38 -9.14 -20.12
CA PRO A 47 21.54 -9.88 -18.87
C PRO A 47 22.98 -9.77 -18.34
N GLY A 48 23.14 -9.31 -17.10
CA GLY A 48 24.44 -9.14 -16.45
C GLY A 48 25.23 -7.89 -16.87
N SER A 49 24.65 -7.03 -17.72
CA SER A 49 25.22 -5.75 -18.12
C SER A 49 24.25 -4.61 -17.82
N LEU A 50 24.80 -3.41 -17.63
CA LEU A 50 24.06 -2.15 -17.47
C LEU A 50 24.32 -1.21 -18.65
N ASP A 51 24.94 -1.72 -19.72
CA ASP A 51 25.32 -0.93 -20.87
C ASP A 51 24.07 -0.52 -21.65
N LEU A 52 23.99 0.77 -21.95
CA LEU A 52 22.93 1.33 -22.78
C LEU A 52 23.34 1.22 -24.25
N VAL A 53 22.77 0.24 -24.95
CA VAL A 53 23.03 -0.03 -26.36
C VAL A 53 21.79 0.25 -27.23
N PRO A 54 21.98 0.64 -28.51
CA PRO A 54 20.86 0.83 -29.45
C PRO A 54 20.08 -0.46 -29.69
N TRP A 55 18.80 -0.31 -30.06
CA TRP A 55 17.93 -1.40 -30.44
C TRP A 55 18.38 -2.07 -31.73
N ASP A 56 18.69 -3.36 -31.65
CA ASP A 56 19.06 -4.21 -32.76
C ASP A 56 17.80 -5.00 -33.20
N ALA A 57 17.34 -4.76 -34.42
CA ALA A 57 16.14 -5.38 -34.97
C ALA A 57 16.30 -6.89 -35.19
N ASP A 58 17.49 -7.35 -35.59
CA ASP A 58 17.78 -8.75 -35.85
C ASP A 58 17.81 -9.54 -34.53
N LYS A 59 18.45 -8.96 -33.52
CA LYS A 59 18.55 -9.56 -32.18
C LYS A 59 17.34 -9.28 -31.29
N ARG A 60 16.43 -8.39 -31.73
CA ARG A 60 15.25 -7.87 -31.04
C ARG A 60 15.54 -7.49 -29.59
N ARG A 61 16.60 -6.72 -29.39
CA ARG A 61 17.09 -6.30 -28.06
C ARG A 61 17.80 -4.96 -28.14
N GLY A 62 17.87 -4.28 -27.01
CA GLY A 62 18.59 -3.04 -26.83
C GLY A 62 17.91 -2.21 -25.76
N SER A 63 18.56 -1.15 -25.33
CA SER A 63 18.11 -0.30 -24.23
C SER A 63 17.53 1.03 -24.69
N TYR A 64 17.74 1.41 -25.95
CA TYR A 64 17.14 2.60 -26.51
C TYR A 64 16.84 2.47 -28.00
N ILE A 65 15.90 3.29 -28.48
CA ILE A 65 15.57 3.41 -29.89
C ILE A 65 15.43 4.90 -30.25
N ASP A 66 15.82 5.23 -31.48
CA ASP A 66 15.72 6.59 -32.02
C ASP A 66 14.60 6.64 -33.06
N LEU A 67 13.68 7.59 -32.90
CA LEU A 67 12.50 7.77 -33.74
C LEU A 67 12.30 9.25 -34.02
N ASN A 68 12.48 9.69 -35.27
CA ASN A 68 12.23 11.07 -35.71
C ASN A 68 12.88 12.14 -34.81
N GLY A 69 14.16 11.96 -34.47
CA GLY A 69 14.90 12.88 -33.59
C GLY A 69 14.56 12.76 -32.10
N VAL A 70 13.74 11.78 -31.71
CA VAL A 70 13.46 11.44 -30.31
C VAL A 70 14.19 10.17 -29.92
N ARG A 71 15.01 10.22 -28.88
CA ARG A 71 15.61 9.01 -28.28
C ARG A 71 14.78 8.54 -27.09
N ILE A 72 14.45 7.26 -27.06
CA ILE A 72 13.71 6.64 -25.96
C ILE A 72 14.61 5.60 -25.30
N PHE A 73 15.04 5.88 -24.08
CA PHE A 73 15.74 4.92 -23.22
C PHE A 73 14.73 4.10 -22.41
N GLY A 74 15.07 2.85 -22.12
CA GLY A 74 14.31 1.98 -21.23
C GLY A 74 15.21 1.04 -20.45
N VAL A 75 14.98 1.00 -19.14
CA VAL A 75 15.65 0.06 -18.22
C VAL A 75 14.59 -0.80 -17.54
N GLN A 76 14.84 -2.11 -17.51
CA GLN A 76 13.98 -3.08 -16.85
C GLN A 76 13.86 -2.80 -15.34
N TYR A 77 12.87 -3.41 -14.70
CA TYR A 77 12.74 -3.31 -13.24
C TYR A 77 13.96 -3.90 -12.52
N LEU A 78 14.73 -3.05 -11.84
CA LEU A 78 15.90 -3.45 -11.05
C LEU A 78 15.59 -3.60 -9.54
N GLY A 79 14.35 -3.28 -9.13
CA GLY A 79 13.90 -3.30 -7.74
C GLY A 79 14.86 -2.58 -6.79
N ALA A 80 15.07 -3.16 -5.60
CA ALA A 80 15.98 -2.62 -4.57
C ALA A 80 17.44 -2.43 -5.01
N SER A 81 17.83 -2.93 -6.18
CA SER A 81 19.18 -2.70 -6.71
C SER A 81 19.30 -1.41 -7.52
N LEU A 82 18.19 -0.80 -7.94
CA LEU A 82 18.18 0.39 -8.77
C LEU A 82 19.03 1.54 -8.17
N PRO A 83 18.88 1.92 -6.88
CA PRO A 83 19.69 2.99 -6.28
C PRO A 83 21.20 2.80 -6.43
N LYS A 84 21.69 1.55 -6.46
CA LYS A 84 23.11 1.23 -6.55
C LYS A 84 23.69 1.48 -7.94
N PHE A 85 22.87 1.26 -8.96
CA PHE A 85 23.29 1.33 -10.36
C PHE A 85 22.82 2.60 -11.06
N PHE A 86 21.99 3.40 -10.38
CA PHE A 86 21.36 4.55 -10.99
C PHE A 86 22.39 5.55 -11.52
N ALA A 87 23.44 5.86 -10.76
CA ALA A 87 24.51 6.76 -11.21
C ALA A 87 25.17 6.27 -12.52
N THR A 88 25.52 4.99 -12.61
CA THR A 88 26.09 4.41 -13.84
C THR A 88 25.13 4.49 -15.03
N ILE A 89 23.83 4.39 -14.80
CA ILE A 89 22.82 4.52 -15.85
C ILE A 89 22.67 6.00 -16.25
N THR A 90 22.62 6.92 -15.29
CA THR A 90 22.49 8.35 -15.56
C THR A 90 23.70 8.90 -16.31
N ASP A 91 24.91 8.45 -15.97
CA ASP A 91 26.14 8.86 -16.64
C ASP A 91 26.13 8.42 -18.11
N GLN A 92 25.72 7.18 -18.39
CA GLN A 92 25.59 6.71 -19.78
C GLN A 92 24.51 7.44 -20.58
N VAL A 93 23.41 7.86 -19.95
CA VAL A 93 22.39 8.69 -20.62
C VAL A 93 22.99 10.06 -20.96
N ALA A 94 23.72 10.67 -20.02
CA ALA A 94 24.36 11.97 -20.21
C ALA A 94 25.48 11.94 -21.26
N ASP A 95 26.25 10.86 -21.31
CA ASP A 95 27.37 10.67 -22.24
C ASP A 95 26.94 10.15 -23.62
N SER A 96 25.65 9.84 -23.81
CA SER A 96 25.16 9.30 -25.07
C SER A 96 25.26 10.31 -26.21
N GLU A 97 25.66 9.84 -27.40
CA GLU A 97 25.77 10.66 -28.62
C GLU A 97 24.42 11.35 -28.92
N SER A 98 24.40 12.68 -28.88
CA SER A 98 23.19 13.48 -29.07
C SER A 98 23.02 14.02 -30.50
N ALA A 99 23.95 13.71 -31.41
CA ALA A 99 23.86 14.17 -32.80
C ALA A 99 22.57 13.66 -33.47
N GLY A 100 21.73 14.60 -33.90
CA GLY A 100 20.43 14.29 -34.52
C GLY A 100 19.31 13.92 -33.54
N ILE A 101 19.53 14.09 -32.24
CA ILE A 101 18.52 13.88 -31.19
C ILE A 101 18.12 15.23 -30.60
N ASP A 102 16.85 15.57 -30.75
CA ASP A 102 16.27 16.84 -30.30
C ASP A 102 15.46 16.71 -29.01
N HIS A 103 15.08 15.48 -28.64
CA HIS A 103 14.30 15.18 -27.44
C HIS A 103 14.64 13.80 -26.86
N THR A 104 14.76 13.71 -25.54
CA THR A 104 15.08 12.45 -24.84
C THR A 104 13.98 12.05 -23.87
N ILE A 105 13.45 10.84 -24.06
CA ILE A 105 12.53 10.16 -23.14
C ILE A 105 13.31 9.09 -22.39
N PHE A 106 13.13 9.01 -21.07
CA PHE A 106 13.64 7.90 -20.28
C PHE A 106 12.52 7.18 -19.55
N LEU A 107 12.32 5.89 -19.87
CA LEU A 107 11.35 5.00 -19.25
C LEU A 107 12.00 4.22 -18.11
N LEU A 108 11.47 4.38 -16.89
CA LEU A 108 12.00 3.73 -15.70
C LEU A 108 10.89 3.15 -14.83
N HIS A 109 10.99 1.86 -14.49
CA HIS A 109 10.09 1.24 -13.53
C HIS A 109 10.55 1.52 -12.09
N ALA A 110 10.33 2.75 -11.64
CA ALA A 110 10.68 3.21 -10.30
C ALA A 110 9.74 4.31 -9.84
N GLY A 111 9.54 4.40 -8.53
CA GLY A 111 8.80 5.50 -7.91
C GLY A 111 9.70 6.66 -7.49
N LEU A 112 9.09 7.80 -7.18
CA LEU A 112 9.74 8.92 -6.51
C LEU A 112 9.41 8.87 -5.01
N GLU A 113 10.39 9.15 -4.16
CA GLU A 113 10.18 9.23 -2.71
C GLU A 113 9.12 10.28 -2.34
N GLY A 114 8.40 10.06 -1.24
CA GLY A 114 7.40 11.00 -0.73
C GLY A 114 6.02 10.93 -1.39
N GLU A 115 5.88 10.25 -2.54
CA GLU A 115 4.61 10.19 -3.27
C GLU A 115 3.53 9.36 -2.60
N VAL A 116 3.94 8.22 -2.04
CA VAL A 116 3.08 7.30 -1.27
C VAL A 116 3.82 6.89 0.00
N PRO A 117 3.24 7.06 1.19
CA PRO A 117 3.85 6.64 2.45
C PRO A 117 4.20 5.14 2.44
N GLY A 118 5.44 4.81 2.82
CA GLY A 118 5.91 3.42 2.88
C GLY A 118 6.16 2.75 1.53
N ALA A 119 6.13 3.50 0.42
CA ALA A 119 6.54 2.97 -0.88
C ALA A 119 7.99 2.49 -0.84
N VAL A 120 8.22 1.30 -1.40
CA VAL A 120 9.55 0.69 -1.54
C VAL A 120 10.07 0.88 -2.97
N ASP A 121 11.37 0.68 -3.18
CA ASP A 121 12.01 0.75 -4.50
C ASP A 121 11.78 2.10 -5.21
N THR A 122 11.81 3.18 -4.42
CA THR A 122 11.76 4.57 -4.88
C THR A 122 13.16 5.17 -5.03
N LEU A 123 13.27 6.19 -5.86
CA LEU A 123 14.45 7.04 -6.01
C LEU A 123 14.28 8.34 -5.22
N THR A 124 15.38 8.89 -4.73
CA THR A 124 15.38 10.21 -4.11
C THR A 124 15.45 11.32 -5.15
N HIS A 125 15.04 12.53 -4.77
CA HIS A 125 15.13 13.70 -5.64
C HIS A 125 16.59 13.97 -6.06
N ASN A 126 17.53 13.79 -5.13
CA ASN A 126 18.96 13.94 -5.40
C ASN A 126 19.49 12.91 -6.40
N GLN A 127 18.95 11.70 -6.39
CA GLN A 127 19.32 10.67 -7.37
C GLN A 127 18.83 11.02 -8.77
N ILE A 128 17.62 11.58 -8.90
CA ILE A 128 17.01 11.95 -10.19
C ILE A 128 17.60 13.25 -10.77
N ALA A 129 18.00 14.19 -9.92
CA ALA A 129 18.47 15.52 -10.33
C ALA A 129 19.50 15.53 -11.49
N PRO A 130 20.51 14.64 -11.53
CA PRO A 130 21.46 14.58 -12.65
C PRO A 130 20.83 14.35 -14.04
N LEU A 131 19.66 13.71 -14.12
CA LEU A 131 18.98 13.46 -15.40
C LEU A 131 18.41 14.72 -16.04
N ARG A 132 18.18 15.80 -15.28
CA ARG A 132 17.47 16.99 -15.77
C ARG A 132 18.14 17.65 -16.97
N GLY A 133 19.47 17.52 -17.09
CA GLY A 133 20.25 18.07 -18.20
C GLY A 133 20.21 17.24 -19.47
N SER A 134 19.81 15.97 -19.39
CA SER A 134 19.95 14.98 -20.48
C SER A 134 18.62 14.34 -20.89
N VAL A 135 17.58 14.49 -20.05
CA VAL A 135 16.24 13.92 -20.24
C VAL A 135 15.21 15.03 -20.22
N ASP A 136 14.41 15.10 -21.30
CA ASP A 136 13.30 16.04 -21.42
C ASP A 136 12.00 15.48 -20.82
N TYR A 137 11.81 14.15 -20.88
CA TYR A 137 10.65 13.45 -20.33
C TYR A 137 11.05 12.16 -19.59
N LEU A 138 10.93 12.15 -18.28
CA LEU A 138 11.12 10.99 -17.42
C LEU A 138 9.77 10.31 -17.14
N ALA A 139 9.55 9.15 -17.76
CA ALA A 139 8.39 8.31 -17.52
C ALA A 139 8.68 7.33 -16.38
N LEU A 140 8.06 7.59 -15.23
CA LEU A 140 8.14 6.73 -14.05
C LEU A 140 7.00 5.70 -14.03
N GLY A 141 7.18 4.70 -13.17
CA GLY A 141 6.24 3.61 -12.94
C GLY A 141 6.30 3.14 -11.49
N HIS A 142 5.97 1.86 -11.23
CA HIS A 142 6.02 1.21 -9.91
C HIS A 142 5.02 1.73 -8.87
N VAL A 143 4.91 3.05 -8.70
CA VAL A 143 3.92 3.67 -7.82
C VAL A 143 2.58 3.77 -8.53
N HIS A 144 1.53 3.25 -7.90
CA HIS A 144 0.20 3.17 -8.52
C HIS A 144 -0.62 4.48 -8.47
N LYS A 145 -0.11 5.50 -7.79
CA LYS A 145 -0.69 6.84 -7.70
C LYS A 145 -0.12 7.73 -8.80
N ASN A 146 -0.97 8.48 -9.49
CA ASN A 146 -0.50 9.50 -10.42
C ASN A 146 0.20 10.66 -9.70
N TYR A 147 1.27 11.17 -10.31
CA TYR A 147 1.91 12.42 -9.95
C TYR A 147 2.71 12.98 -11.14
N GLU A 148 3.05 14.26 -11.06
CA GLU A 148 3.90 14.99 -12.00
C GLU A 148 4.77 16.00 -11.25
N HIS A 149 6.00 16.20 -11.72
CA HIS A 149 6.92 17.20 -11.16
C HIS A 149 7.66 17.94 -12.26
N ASP A 150 7.76 19.26 -12.08
CA ASP A 150 8.59 20.18 -12.85
C ASP A 150 8.43 20.12 -14.38
N GLY A 151 7.31 19.59 -14.88
CA GLY A 151 7.02 19.47 -16.30
C GLY A 151 7.90 18.47 -17.07
N TRP A 152 8.61 17.56 -16.37
CA TRP A 152 9.44 16.54 -17.01
C TRP A 152 9.37 15.17 -16.33
N ILE A 153 8.93 15.08 -15.07
CA ILE A 153 8.75 13.80 -14.37
C ILE A 153 7.27 13.46 -14.35
N TYR A 154 6.92 12.28 -14.86
CA TYR A 154 5.54 11.86 -14.97
C TYR A 154 5.37 10.41 -14.52
N ASN A 155 4.47 10.18 -13.57
CA ASN A 155 4.02 8.84 -13.22
C ASN A 155 2.51 8.74 -13.47
N PRO A 156 2.05 7.89 -14.39
CA PRO A 156 0.62 7.80 -14.71
C PRO A 156 -0.21 7.08 -13.64
N GLY A 157 0.44 6.39 -12.70
CA GLY A 157 -0.21 5.43 -11.81
C GLY A 157 -0.57 4.12 -12.50
N ALA A 158 -1.27 3.24 -11.80
CA ALA A 158 -1.70 1.96 -12.36
C ALA A 158 -2.94 2.13 -13.26
N LEU A 159 -3.18 1.20 -14.19
CA LEU A 159 -4.42 1.23 -14.97
C LEU A 159 -5.62 0.74 -14.16
N GLU A 160 -5.43 -0.11 -13.16
CA GLU A 160 -6.48 -0.57 -12.25
C GLU A 160 -6.09 -0.35 -10.79
N ALA A 161 -7.08 -0.39 -9.90
CA ALA A 161 -6.81 -0.39 -8.46
C ALA A 161 -6.31 -1.78 -8.04
N CYS A 162 -5.08 -1.85 -7.54
CA CYS A 162 -4.50 -3.06 -6.98
C CYS A 162 -4.84 -3.22 -5.48
N GLY A 163 -5.35 -2.16 -4.86
CA GLY A 163 -5.86 -2.14 -3.49
C GLY A 163 -7.01 -1.17 -3.32
N ILE A 164 -7.80 -1.35 -2.27
CA ILE A 164 -9.02 -0.55 -2.02
C ILE A 164 -8.67 0.90 -1.67
N GLU A 165 -7.56 1.08 -0.96
CA GLU A 165 -6.97 2.36 -0.58
C GLU A 165 -6.54 3.19 -1.79
N GLU A 166 -6.23 2.53 -2.91
CA GLU A 166 -5.91 3.21 -4.16
C GLU A 166 -7.17 3.77 -4.82
N GLY A 167 -8.36 3.25 -4.52
CA GLY A 167 -9.66 3.66 -5.06
C GLY A 167 -9.80 5.15 -5.44
N PRO A 168 -9.54 6.10 -4.52
CA PRO A 168 -9.69 7.54 -4.76
C PRO A 168 -8.59 8.18 -5.62
N TRP A 169 -7.49 7.50 -5.91
CA TRP A 169 -6.38 8.11 -6.66
C TRP A 169 -6.71 8.26 -8.14
N LYS A 170 -6.39 9.44 -8.67
CA LYS A 170 -6.30 9.67 -10.11
C LYS A 170 -5.19 8.79 -10.69
N ARG A 171 -5.45 8.25 -11.87
CA ARG A 171 -4.52 7.37 -12.62
C ARG A 171 -4.93 7.30 -14.08
N GLY A 172 -4.05 6.81 -14.94
CA GLY A 172 -4.41 6.52 -16.33
C GLY A 172 -3.19 6.31 -17.18
N PHE A 173 -3.12 7.06 -18.27
CA PHE A 173 -1.95 7.12 -19.13
C PHE A 173 -1.78 8.55 -19.62
N TYR A 174 -0.54 8.98 -19.82
CA TYR A 174 -0.26 10.28 -20.41
C TYR A 174 -0.33 10.18 -21.93
N HIS A 175 -1.12 11.05 -22.55
CA HIS A 175 -1.00 11.37 -23.96
C HIS A 175 0.02 12.50 -24.08
N VAL A 176 1.16 12.18 -24.69
CA VAL A 176 2.31 13.09 -24.81
C VAL A 176 2.47 13.49 -26.27
N GLN A 177 2.46 14.79 -26.52
CA GLN A 177 2.75 15.36 -27.83
C GLN A 177 4.11 16.05 -27.75
N ILE A 178 4.99 15.74 -28.69
CA ILE A 178 6.36 16.27 -28.75
C ILE A 178 6.45 17.10 -30.03
N ASP A 179 6.85 18.36 -29.87
CA ASP A 179 7.17 19.30 -30.93
C ASP A 179 8.48 20.01 -30.57
N THR A 180 9.57 19.53 -31.16
CA THR A 180 10.93 20.00 -30.86
C THR A 180 11.22 21.40 -31.37
N MET A 181 10.32 21.97 -32.18
CA MET A 181 10.43 23.34 -32.69
C MET A 181 9.85 24.37 -31.73
N HIS A 182 9.12 23.94 -30.69
CA HIS A 182 8.45 24.81 -29.73
C HIS A 182 8.98 24.62 -28.29
N ASN A 183 8.65 25.57 -27.42
CA ASN A 183 8.96 25.51 -25.99
C ASN A 183 7.68 25.73 -25.17
N PRO A 184 7.26 24.80 -24.28
CA PRO A 184 7.89 23.51 -23.99
C PRO A 184 7.89 22.56 -25.20
N LYS A 185 8.95 21.75 -25.32
CA LYS A 185 9.11 20.77 -26.41
C LYS A 185 8.08 19.65 -26.35
N HIS A 186 7.40 19.47 -25.22
CA HIS A 186 6.32 18.50 -25.09
C HIS A 186 5.16 19.04 -24.25
N GLN A 187 3.99 18.45 -24.49
CA GLN A 187 2.80 18.63 -23.68
C GLN A 187 2.31 17.24 -23.27
N ALA A 188 2.13 17.04 -21.96
CA ALA A 188 1.66 15.78 -21.40
C ALA A 188 0.27 15.99 -20.79
N HIS A 189 -0.70 15.16 -21.18
CA HIS A 189 -2.06 15.23 -20.68
C HIS A 189 -2.47 13.88 -20.11
N LEU A 190 -2.80 13.83 -18.83
CA LEU A 190 -3.30 12.62 -18.20
C LEU A 190 -4.71 12.32 -18.73
N ILE A 191 -4.85 11.18 -19.41
CA ILE A 191 -6.15 10.63 -19.75
C ILE A 191 -6.54 9.66 -18.64
N GLU A 192 -7.45 10.11 -17.77
CA GLU A 192 -7.98 9.29 -16.68
C GLU A 192 -8.86 8.16 -17.24
N ASN A 193 -8.54 6.91 -16.92
CA ASN A 193 -9.33 5.78 -17.40
C ASN A 193 -10.58 5.53 -16.56
N THR A 194 -11.67 5.17 -17.24
CA THR A 194 -12.97 4.88 -16.61
C THR A 194 -12.93 3.56 -15.86
N ARG A 195 -13.11 3.59 -14.54
CA ARG A 195 -13.00 2.42 -13.66
C ARG A 195 -14.27 2.08 -12.92
N ARG A 196 -14.27 0.90 -12.30
CA ARG A 196 -15.25 0.54 -11.28
C ARG A 196 -15.04 1.45 -10.05
N PRO A 197 -16.10 2.07 -9.52
CA PRO A 197 -16.01 2.86 -8.30
C PRO A 197 -15.67 2.02 -7.07
N PHE A 198 -14.90 2.64 -6.18
CA PHE A 198 -14.56 2.14 -4.85
C PHE A 198 -15.11 3.13 -3.83
N TYR A 199 -15.98 2.67 -2.94
CA TYR A 199 -16.49 3.46 -1.82
C TYR A 199 -15.82 3.02 -0.53
N ARG A 200 -15.26 3.97 0.21
CA ARG A 200 -14.63 3.73 1.51
C ARG A 200 -15.39 4.53 2.55
N LEU A 201 -16.26 3.84 3.26
CA LEU A 201 -17.19 4.39 4.22
C LEU A 201 -16.62 4.20 5.63
N ALA A 202 -16.84 5.19 6.50
CA ALA A 202 -16.40 5.17 7.89
C ALA A 202 -17.59 5.51 8.79
N PHE A 203 -18.03 4.52 9.56
CA PHE A 203 -19.18 4.63 10.44
C PHE A 203 -18.75 4.58 11.90
N GLY A 204 -19.04 5.65 12.63
CA GLY A 204 -18.76 5.78 14.06
C GLY A 204 -19.81 5.07 14.91
N VAL A 205 -19.39 4.18 15.80
CA VAL A 205 -20.28 3.38 16.66
C VAL A 205 -20.50 4.00 18.04
N ASP A 206 -19.78 5.06 18.40
CA ASP A 206 -19.74 5.62 19.76
C ASP A 206 -21.11 6.05 20.30
N SER A 207 -22.04 6.43 19.41
CA SER A 207 -23.39 6.83 19.78
C SER A 207 -24.43 5.73 19.54
N THR A 208 -24.00 4.47 19.43
CA THR A 208 -24.90 3.30 19.32
C THR A 208 -24.93 2.56 20.66
N THR A 209 -26.09 2.41 21.31
CA THR A 209 -26.14 1.81 22.66
C THR A 209 -26.27 0.29 22.66
N CYS A 210 -26.71 -0.30 21.54
CA CYS A 210 -26.87 -1.74 21.34
C CYS A 210 -26.74 -2.09 19.85
N PRO A 211 -26.63 -3.37 19.46
CA PRO A 211 -26.53 -3.76 18.05
C PRO A 211 -27.69 -3.24 17.18
N HIS A 212 -28.92 -3.26 17.73
CA HIS A 212 -30.10 -2.82 16.98
C HIS A 212 -30.04 -1.33 16.59
N ASP A 213 -29.57 -0.47 17.49
CA ASP A 213 -29.37 0.95 17.23
C ASP A 213 -28.35 1.20 16.11
N LEU A 214 -27.28 0.39 16.06
CA LEU A 214 -26.34 0.41 14.93
C LEU A 214 -27.05 0.04 13.61
N TYR A 215 -27.86 -1.01 13.62
CA TYR A 215 -28.58 -1.48 12.43
C TYR A 215 -29.65 -0.51 11.94
N ASP A 216 -30.25 0.27 12.84
CA ASP A 216 -31.23 1.29 12.49
C ASP A 216 -30.57 2.56 11.93
N ARG A 217 -29.37 2.89 12.44
CA ARG A 217 -28.63 4.10 12.05
C ARG A 217 -27.74 3.93 10.83
N LEU A 218 -27.34 2.70 10.51
CA LEU A 218 -26.48 2.44 9.35
C LEU A 218 -27.19 2.70 8.01
N PRO A 219 -28.42 2.23 7.73
CA PRO A 219 -29.11 2.48 6.47
C PRO A 219 -29.26 3.97 6.09
N PRO A 220 -29.70 4.89 6.97
CA PRO A 220 -29.77 6.30 6.60
C PRO A 220 -28.38 6.89 6.31
N TYR A 221 -27.35 6.48 7.05
CA TYR A 221 -25.96 6.87 6.74
C TYR A 221 -25.53 6.36 5.35
N LEU A 222 -25.79 5.08 5.02
CA LEU A 222 -25.45 4.51 3.71
C LEU A 222 -26.18 5.24 2.57
N ALA A 223 -27.44 5.61 2.78
CA ALA A 223 -28.22 6.36 1.80
C ALA A 223 -27.67 7.77 1.59
N GLU A 224 -27.23 8.45 2.65
CA GLU A 224 -26.61 9.78 2.57
C GLU A 224 -25.27 9.73 1.82
N GLN A 225 -24.48 8.68 2.04
CA GLN A 225 -23.18 8.49 1.38
C GLN A 225 -23.30 7.85 -0.01
N ALA A 226 -24.51 7.50 -0.46
CA ALA A 226 -24.71 6.89 -1.76
C ALA A 226 -24.42 7.90 -2.88
N PRO A 227 -23.73 7.50 -3.95
CA PRO A 227 -23.50 8.38 -5.09
C PRO A 227 -24.84 8.79 -5.72
N ALA A 228 -24.97 10.06 -6.11
CA ALA A 228 -26.17 10.58 -6.79
C ALA A 228 -26.44 9.90 -8.15
N GLN A 229 -25.46 9.21 -8.73
CA GLN A 229 -25.59 8.52 -10.01
C GLN A 229 -25.62 7.01 -9.83
N ASN A 230 -26.61 6.38 -10.47
CA ASN A 230 -26.71 4.94 -10.55
C ASN A 230 -25.55 4.41 -11.41
N ASN A 231 -24.59 3.77 -10.75
CA ASN A 231 -23.36 3.35 -11.38
C ASN A 231 -23.54 1.95 -12.00
N SER A 232 -23.56 1.89 -13.34
CA SER A 232 -23.72 0.65 -14.09
C SER A 232 -22.64 -0.41 -13.79
N LYS A 233 -21.47 0.02 -13.30
CA LYS A 233 -20.37 -0.86 -12.89
C LYS A 233 -20.44 -1.10 -11.39
N LYS A 234 -21.27 -2.06 -10.93
CA LYS A 234 -21.43 -2.50 -9.52
C LYS A 234 -20.20 -2.17 -8.64
N PRO A 235 -20.26 -1.30 -7.63
CA PRO A 235 -19.07 -0.79 -6.95
C PRO A 235 -18.35 -1.84 -6.10
N VAL A 236 -17.12 -1.55 -5.65
CA VAL A 236 -16.51 -2.22 -4.50
C VAL A 236 -16.69 -1.32 -3.28
N VAL A 237 -17.18 -1.86 -2.17
CA VAL A 237 -17.48 -1.07 -0.95
C VAL A 237 -16.67 -1.61 0.23
N GLU A 238 -15.90 -0.75 0.87
CA GLU A 238 -15.34 -0.97 2.20
C GLU A 238 -16.13 -0.15 3.21
N LEU A 239 -16.68 -0.81 4.23
CA LEU A 239 -17.27 -0.15 5.40
C LEU A 239 -16.37 -0.41 6.60
N ARG A 240 -15.84 0.65 7.18
CA ARG A 240 -15.07 0.63 8.42
C ARG A 240 -15.95 1.05 9.58
N LEU A 241 -16.18 0.14 10.52
CA LEU A 241 -16.75 0.45 11.83
C LEU A 241 -15.62 0.91 12.74
N HIS A 242 -15.77 2.05 13.40
CA HIS A 242 -14.76 2.58 14.33
C HIS A 242 -15.42 3.25 15.54
N GLY A 243 -14.69 3.34 16.64
CA GLY A 243 -15.19 3.89 17.91
C GLY A 243 -15.25 2.85 19.02
N VAL A 244 -15.88 3.20 20.13
CA VAL A 244 -16.07 2.32 21.29
C VAL A 244 -17.45 1.67 21.22
N LEU A 245 -17.49 0.34 21.30
CA LEU A 245 -18.73 -0.42 21.42
C LEU A 245 -19.15 -0.48 22.89
N PRO A 246 -20.34 0.04 23.27
CA PRO A 246 -20.90 -0.09 24.61
C PRO A 246 -21.53 -1.47 24.89
N PHE A 247 -21.42 -2.41 23.95
CA PHE A 247 -21.93 -3.77 24.03
C PHE A 247 -20.85 -4.78 23.61
N ASP A 248 -21.10 -6.07 23.83
CA ASP A 248 -20.17 -7.15 23.49
C ASP A 248 -19.95 -7.21 21.97
N HIS A 249 -18.70 -7.38 21.55
CA HIS A 249 -18.36 -7.60 20.14
C HIS A 249 -19.04 -8.84 19.56
N ALA A 250 -19.30 -9.86 20.38
CA ALA A 250 -20.00 -11.07 19.97
C ALA A 250 -21.45 -10.81 19.55
N ASP A 251 -22.07 -9.74 20.04
CA ASP A 251 -23.44 -9.36 19.70
C ASP A 251 -23.53 -8.60 18.37
N LEU A 252 -22.39 -8.18 17.81
CA LEU A 252 -22.34 -7.48 16.52
C LEU A 252 -22.35 -8.48 15.35
N ASP A 253 -23.53 -8.69 14.76
CA ASP A 253 -23.68 -9.44 13.52
C ASP A 253 -23.12 -8.66 12.31
N LEU A 254 -21.87 -8.95 11.95
CA LEU A 254 -21.19 -8.37 10.79
C LEU A 254 -21.76 -8.83 9.44
N GLU A 255 -22.44 -9.97 9.38
CA GLU A 255 -23.10 -10.43 8.15
C GLU A 255 -24.43 -9.70 7.93
N HIS A 256 -25.13 -9.33 9.00
CA HIS A 256 -26.24 -8.40 8.91
C HIS A 256 -25.77 -7.01 8.41
N VAL A 257 -24.69 -6.47 8.98
CA VAL A 257 -24.06 -5.22 8.49
C VAL A 257 -23.69 -5.31 7.01
N ARG A 258 -23.07 -6.42 6.58
CA ARG A 258 -22.77 -6.68 5.17
C ARG A 258 -24.03 -6.63 4.31
N THR A 259 -25.09 -7.30 4.74
CA THR A 259 -26.37 -7.35 4.01
C THR A 259 -26.96 -5.96 3.82
N LEU A 260 -26.91 -5.09 4.84
CA LEU A 260 -27.37 -3.70 4.73
C LEU A 260 -26.57 -2.91 3.67
N VAL A 261 -25.25 -3.10 3.61
CA VAL A 261 -24.40 -2.49 2.57
C VAL A 261 -24.73 -3.04 1.18
N GLU A 262 -24.95 -4.35 1.06
CA GLU A 262 -25.31 -4.99 -0.21
C GLU A 262 -26.65 -4.49 -0.75
N GLN A 263 -27.64 -4.32 0.13
CA GLN A 263 -28.95 -3.76 -0.19
C GLN A 263 -28.84 -2.30 -0.66
N ALA A 264 -28.00 -1.50 -0.02
CA ALA A 264 -27.84 -0.09 -0.36
C ALA A 264 -27.08 0.15 -1.68
N TYR A 265 -26.03 -0.62 -1.97
CA TYR A 265 -25.11 -0.32 -3.07
C TYR A 265 -25.11 -1.31 -4.23
N GLN A 266 -25.74 -2.49 -4.09
CA GLN A 266 -25.65 -3.61 -5.04
C GLN A 266 -24.21 -3.87 -5.56
N PRO A 267 -23.22 -3.97 -4.65
CA PRO A 267 -21.82 -3.97 -5.02
C PRO A 267 -21.38 -5.29 -5.67
N LEU A 268 -20.22 -5.24 -6.33
CA LEU A 268 -19.49 -6.44 -6.75
C LEU A 268 -18.88 -7.15 -5.53
N HIS A 269 -18.41 -6.37 -4.56
CA HIS A 269 -17.76 -6.88 -3.36
C HIS A 269 -17.93 -5.93 -2.18
N VAL A 270 -18.19 -6.49 -0.99
CA VAL A 270 -18.23 -5.78 0.28
C VAL A 270 -17.10 -6.27 1.19
N ARG A 271 -16.36 -5.32 1.75
CA ARG A 271 -15.39 -5.55 2.81
C ARG A 271 -15.82 -4.81 4.07
N ILE A 272 -16.12 -5.53 5.13
CA ILE A 272 -16.35 -4.94 6.45
C ILE A 272 -15.04 -4.98 7.23
N LYS A 273 -14.64 -3.83 7.79
CA LYS A 273 -13.54 -3.71 8.74
C LYS A 273 -14.13 -3.31 10.09
N ASN A 274 -13.96 -4.17 11.09
CA ASN A 274 -14.33 -3.85 12.45
C ASN A 274 -13.09 -3.35 13.21
N ASP A 275 -12.91 -2.04 13.27
CA ASP A 275 -11.83 -1.37 14.00
C ASP A 275 -12.37 -0.74 15.31
N THR A 276 -13.43 -1.33 15.87
CA THR A 276 -14.01 -0.88 17.13
C THR A 276 -13.24 -1.41 18.34
N ARG A 277 -13.41 -0.74 19.48
CA ARG A 277 -12.81 -1.14 20.76
C ARG A 277 -13.92 -1.51 21.75
N ALA A 278 -13.72 -2.53 22.58
CA ALA A 278 -14.65 -2.80 23.66
C ALA A 278 -14.57 -1.69 24.72
N THR A 279 -15.69 -1.41 25.38
CA THR A 279 -15.76 -0.43 26.49
C THR A 279 -14.77 -0.74 27.60
N GLU A 280 -14.45 -2.02 27.82
CA GLU A 280 -13.46 -2.47 28.80
C GLU A 280 -12.02 -1.98 28.52
N PHE A 281 -11.73 -1.44 27.33
CA PHE A 281 -10.42 -0.85 27.02
C PHE A 281 -10.48 0.69 26.89
N ALA A 282 -11.64 1.29 27.14
CA ALA A 282 -11.82 2.74 27.18
C ALA A 282 -11.53 3.25 28.59
N VAL A 283 -10.27 3.60 28.87
CA VAL A 283 -9.94 4.29 30.12
C VAL A 283 -10.57 5.68 30.06
N GLN A 284 -11.61 5.93 30.88
CA GLN A 284 -12.07 7.29 31.15
C GLN A 284 -11.00 7.98 31.99
N VAL A 285 -10.11 8.73 31.35
CA VAL A 285 -9.17 9.60 32.05
C VAL A 285 -9.96 10.80 32.57
N THR A 286 -10.40 10.75 33.82
CA THR A 286 -10.87 11.94 34.55
C THR A 286 -9.69 12.89 34.77
N GLN A 287 -9.86 14.18 34.44
CA GLN A 287 -8.79 15.17 34.34
C GLN A 287 -8.04 15.54 35.64
N ASP A 288 -8.35 14.90 36.78
CA ASP A 288 -7.77 15.22 38.10
C ASP A 288 -7.02 14.05 38.75
N VAL A 289 -6.73 12.96 38.03
CA VAL A 289 -6.07 11.78 38.60
C VAL A 289 -4.56 11.81 38.30
N SER A 290 -3.73 11.59 39.32
CA SER A 290 -2.28 11.52 39.11
C SER A 290 -1.92 10.33 38.22
N HIS A 291 -0.78 10.42 37.50
CA HIS A 291 -0.33 9.34 36.62
C HIS A 291 -0.20 7.99 37.35
N GLU A 292 0.25 8.01 38.61
CA GLU A 292 0.40 6.82 39.44
C GLU A 292 -0.95 6.20 39.83
N GLU A 293 -1.95 7.02 40.16
CA GLU A 293 -3.31 6.56 40.46
C GLU A 293 -4.02 6.04 39.21
N LEU A 294 -3.81 6.68 38.05
CA LEU A 294 -4.35 6.22 36.77
C LEU A 294 -3.80 4.84 36.43
N GLU A 295 -2.49 4.66 36.56
CA GLU A 295 -1.83 3.38 36.30
C GLU A 295 -2.31 2.27 37.24
N ARG A 296 -2.41 2.57 38.54
CA ARG A 296 -2.95 1.64 39.55
C ARG A 296 -4.39 1.21 39.22
N ASN A 297 -5.24 2.15 38.84
CA ASN A 297 -6.63 1.88 38.47
C ASN A 297 -6.71 0.98 37.22
N VAL A 298 -5.89 1.25 36.20
CA VAL A 298 -5.83 0.41 34.99
C VAL A 298 -5.38 -1.02 35.33
N LEU A 299 -4.36 -1.18 36.17
CA LEU A 299 -3.86 -2.50 36.57
C LEU A 299 -4.91 -3.28 37.37
N ARG A 300 -5.58 -2.63 38.33
CA ARG A 300 -6.68 -3.25 39.08
C ARG A 300 -7.80 -3.72 38.16
N ASP A 301 -8.26 -2.83 37.27
CA ASP A 301 -9.36 -3.12 36.35
C ASP A 301 -8.99 -4.25 35.36
N LEU A 302 -7.70 -4.49 35.09
CA LEU A 302 -7.23 -5.65 34.33
C LEU A 302 -7.23 -6.94 35.16
N ILE A 303 -6.87 -6.86 36.45
CA ILE A 303 -6.79 -8.02 37.36
C ILE A 303 -8.19 -8.51 37.78
N GLU A 304 -9.15 -7.61 37.98
CA GLU A 304 -10.54 -7.94 38.33
C GLU A 304 -11.26 -8.81 37.29
N ARG A 305 -10.74 -8.85 36.06
CA ARG A 305 -11.26 -9.67 34.95
C ARG A 305 -10.99 -11.15 35.13
N ASP A 306 -9.94 -11.50 35.88
CA ASP A 306 -9.68 -12.90 36.24
C ASP A 306 -10.34 -13.21 37.58
N THR A 307 -11.33 -14.09 37.56
CA THR A 307 -12.10 -14.51 38.75
C THR A 307 -11.22 -15.06 39.87
N ARG A 308 -10.01 -15.56 39.56
CA ARG A 308 -9.07 -16.09 40.56
C ARG A 308 -8.41 -14.99 41.38
N TYR A 309 -8.19 -13.81 40.78
CA TYR A 309 -7.45 -12.70 41.38
C TYR A 309 -8.35 -11.53 41.78
N ARG A 310 -9.62 -11.52 41.33
CA ARG A 310 -10.63 -10.51 41.67
C ARG A 310 -10.75 -10.18 43.17
N PRO A 311 -10.75 -11.13 44.12
CA PRO A 311 -10.88 -10.81 45.54
C PRO A 311 -9.70 -9.98 46.08
N GLU A 312 -8.55 -10.03 45.41
CA GLU A 312 -7.30 -9.39 45.82
C GLU A 312 -6.77 -8.41 44.76
N ALA A 313 -7.64 -7.93 43.85
CA ALA A 313 -7.19 -7.18 42.68
C ALA A 313 -6.40 -5.90 43.02
N GLU A 314 -6.79 -5.20 44.08
CA GLU A 314 -6.06 -4.05 44.64
C GLU A 314 -4.65 -4.42 45.11
N HIS A 315 -4.53 -5.59 45.73
CA HIS A 315 -3.27 -6.10 46.25
C HIS A 315 -2.31 -6.46 45.12
N TRP A 316 -2.82 -7.15 44.10
CA TRP A 316 -2.07 -7.49 42.89
C TRP A 316 -1.68 -6.26 42.06
N ALA A 317 -2.56 -5.26 41.93
CA ALA A 317 -2.25 -4.02 41.24
C ALA A 317 -1.09 -3.27 41.95
N THR A 318 -1.11 -3.25 43.27
CA THR A 318 -0.05 -2.65 44.09
C THR A 318 1.28 -3.40 43.94
N LEU A 319 1.24 -4.74 43.90
CA LEU A 319 2.45 -5.55 43.68
C LEU A 319 3.05 -5.32 42.29
N MET A 320 2.22 -5.25 41.24
CA MET A 320 2.68 -4.96 39.88
C MET A 320 3.36 -3.59 39.78
N MET A 321 2.83 -2.59 40.50
CA MET A 321 3.46 -1.27 40.61
C MET A 321 4.84 -1.35 41.29
N GLN A 322 4.96 -2.07 42.40
CA GLN A 322 6.24 -2.24 43.12
C GLN A 322 7.29 -2.99 42.29
N VAL A 323 6.88 -4.06 41.59
CA VAL A 323 7.79 -4.81 40.70
C VAL A 323 8.26 -3.94 39.54
N LYS A 324 7.37 -3.12 38.98
CA LYS A 324 7.72 -2.14 37.94
C LYS A 324 8.76 -1.14 38.46
N GLU A 325 8.56 -0.58 39.66
CA GLU A 325 9.52 0.36 40.26
C GLU A 325 10.91 -0.27 40.45
N LEU A 326 10.97 -1.50 40.97
CA LEU A 326 12.23 -2.23 41.14
C LEU A 326 12.91 -2.55 39.80
N ALA A 327 12.12 -2.92 38.78
CA ALA A 327 12.64 -3.17 37.44
C ALA A 327 13.21 -1.88 36.79
N LEU A 328 12.52 -0.75 36.98
CA LEU A 328 12.98 0.57 36.50
C LEU A 328 14.20 1.07 37.28
N ALA A 329 14.32 0.71 38.56
CA ALA A 329 15.49 0.99 39.39
C ALA A 329 16.67 0.04 39.12
N HIS A 330 16.54 -0.90 38.17
CA HIS A 330 17.54 -1.94 37.87
C HIS A 330 17.95 -2.78 39.09
N SER A 331 17.02 -3.02 40.02
CA SER A 331 17.22 -3.93 41.15
C SER A 331 17.55 -5.35 40.68
N THR A 332 18.27 -6.10 41.52
CA THR A 332 18.70 -7.45 41.12
C THR A 332 17.52 -8.42 41.08
N PRO A 333 17.57 -9.48 40.25
CA PRO A 333 16.51 -10.47 40.18
C PRO A 333 16.14 -11.07 41.54
N GLU A 334 17.11 -11.22 42.44
CA GLU A 334 16.91 -11.75 43.79
C GLU A 334 16.02 -10.84 44.64
N GLN A 335 16.18 -9.51 44.52
CA GLN A 335 15.37 -8.53 45.24
C GLN A 335 13.93 -8.48 44.71
N ILE A 336 13.74 -8.63 43.40
CA ILE A 336 12.41 -8.71 42.78
C ILE A 336 11.70 -10.00 43.21
N VAL A 337 12.42 -11.12 43.26
CA VAL A 337 11.88 -12.41 43.72
C VAL A 337 11.51 -12.36 45.20
N GLU A 338 12.29 -11.70 46.05
CA GLU A 338 11.98 -11.55 47.48
C GLU A 338 10.65 -10.81 47.70
N VAL A 339 10.39 -9.76 46.93
CA VAL A 339 9.11 -9.03 46.96
C VAL A 339 7.95 -9.91 46.49
N LEU A 340 8.15 -10.71 45.43
CA LEU A 340 7.15 -11.67 44.96
C LEU A 340 6.88 -12.81 45.96
N CYS A 341 7.90 -13.25 46.72
CA CYS A 341 7.80 -14.35 47.67
C CYS A 341 7.25 -13.93 49.05
N SER A 342 7.38 -12.66 49.44
CA SER A 342 6.87 -12.15 50.72
C SER A 342 5.34 -12.20 50.86
N LEU A 343 4.62 -12.60 49.81
CA LEU A 343 3.16 -12.62 49.69
C LEU A 343 2.52 -14.02 49.53
N GLN A 344 3.29 -15.11 49.70
CA GLN A 344 2.73 -16.48 49.79
C GLN A 344 2.37 -16.93 51.22
N SER A 345 2.32 -16.00 52.20
CA SER A 345 2.03 -16.30 53.62
C SER A 345 0.63 -15.86 54.03
#